data_AF-A0A7Y4P034-F1
#
_entry.id   AF-A0A7Y4P034-F1
#
_cell.length_a   1.000
_cell.length_b   1.000
_cell.length_c   1.000
_cell.angle_alpha   90.00
_cell.angle_beta   90.00
_cell.angle_gamma   90.00
#
_symmetry.space_group_name_H-M   'P 1'
#
loop_
_entity.id
_entity.type
_entity.pdbx_description
1 polymer ?
#
loop_
_entity_poly.entity_id
_entity_poly.type
_entity_poly.pdbx_seq_one_letter_code
_entity_poly.pdbx_strand_id
1 'polypeptide(L)'
;MSDEQYGADLSQQTQPPPPPSAVQPAADPAIEAARARLAEWLTAQSPDDPEYAATPEDLAGWDARPQDEFLLFVPPGYANQIYLVADRGISVFAPSQTTLEDAIAAARA
;
A
#
# COMPACT_ATOMS: atom_id res chain seq x y z
N MET A 1 -36.22 -49.77 -25.30
CA MET A 1 -37.50 -49.14 -24.95
C MET A 1 -37.29 -48.55 -23.57
N SER A 2 -36.72 -47.34 -23.52
CA SER A 2 -37.43 -46.04 -23.36
C SER A 2 -37.49 -45.73 -21.86
N ASP A 3 -36.57 -44.98 -21.28
CA ASP A 3 -36.36 -43.52 -21.43
C ASP A 3 -37.60 -42.74 -20.96
N GLU A 4 -37.67 -42.49 -19.65
CA GLU A 4 -38.54 -41.50 -19.03
C GLU A 4 -37.66 -40.44 -18.37
N GLN A 5 -37.25 -39.49 -19.20
CA GLN A 5 -37.04 -38.10 -18.80
C GLN A 5 -38.33 -37.52 -18.21
N TYR A 6 -38.19 -36.68 -17.18
CA TYR A 6 -39.05 -35.56 -16.73
C TYR A 6 -38.94 -35.51 -15.20
N GLY A 7 -38.48 -34.46 -14.55
CA GLY A 7 -38.12 -33.13 -14.98
C GLY A 7 -37.92 -32.31 -13.71
N ALA A 8 -36.93 -31.43 -13.74
CA ALA A 8 -36.90 -30.15 -13.07
C ALA A 8 -35.49 -29.65 -13.33
N ASP A 9 -35.38 -28.95 -14.45
CA ASP A 9 -34.41 -27.90 -14.68
C ASP A 9 -34.39 -27.01 -13.43
N LEU A 10 -33.58 -27.40 -12.44
CA LEU A 10 -33.08 -26.48 -11.42
C LEU A 10 -32.14 -25.59 -12.19
N SER A 11 -32.78 -24.59 -12.81
CA SER A 11 -32.24 -23.30 -13.15
C SER A 11 -30.88 -23.18 -12.51
N GLN A 12 -29.86 -23.47 -13.32
CA GLN A 12 -28.52 -22.97 -13.12
C GLN A 12 -28.74 -21.47 -13.05
N GLN A 13 -29.05 -20.98 -11.84
CA GLN A 13 -28.93 -19.58 -11.50
C GLN A 13 -27.50 -19.33 -11.89
N THR A 14 -27.37 -18.71 -13.06
CA THR A 14 -26.14 -18.09 -13.50
C THR A 14 -26.01 -16.97 -12.49
N GLN A 15 -25.55 -17.34 -11.29
CA GLN A 15 -24.93 -16.43 -10.38
C GLN A 15 -23.91 -15.76 -11.29
N PRO A 16 -24.03 -14.43 -11.53
CA PRO A 16 -23.00 -13.73 -12.27
C PRO A 16 -21.68 -14.16 -11.63
N PRO A 17 -20.61 -14.37 -12.42
CA PRO A 17 -19.31 -14.63 -11.83
C PRO A 17 -19.16 -13.63 -10.69
N PRO A 18 -18.77 -14.07 -9.47
CA PRO A 18 -18.47 -13.08 -8.44
C PRO A 18 -17.58 -12.04 -9.12
N PRO A 19 -17.88 -10.73 -9.01
CA PRO A 19 -16.98 -9.71 -9.54
C PRO A 19 -15.60 -10.15 -9.07
N PRO A 20 -14.61 -10.28 -9.98
CA PRO A 20 -13.37 -10.99 -9.70
C PRO A 20 -12.96 -10.59 -8.30
N SER A 21 -13.06 -11.58 -7.39
CA SER A 21 -12.98 -11.39 -5.94
C SER A 21 -11.96 -10.32 -5.70
N ALA A 22 -12.37 -9.22 -5.05
CA ALA A 22 -11.52 -8.10 -4.66
C ALA A 22 -10.09 -8.62 -4.64
N VAL A 23 -9.34 -8.29 -5.70
CA VAL A 23 -7.98 -8.79 -5.87
C VAL A 23 -7.30 -8.39 -4.58
N GLN A 24 -7.15 -9.34 -3.67
CA GLN A 24 -6.34 -9.18 -2.48
C GLN A 24 -5.03 -8.71 -3.06
N PRO A 25 -4.59 -7.47 -2.81
CA PRO A 25 -3.46 -6.96 -3.54
C PRO A 25 -2.30 -7.87 -3.13
N ALA A 26 -1.87 -8.73 -4.06
CA ALA A 26 -0.53 -9.26 -4.01
C ALA A 26 0.33 -8.01 -3.84
N ALA A 27 1.04 -7.93 -2.71
CA ALA A 27 1.76 -6.73 -2.32
C ALA A 27 2.49 -6.17 -3.55
N ASP A 28 2.14 -4.94 -3.93
CA ASP A 28 2.68 -4.34 -5.14
C ASP A 28 4.22 -4.30 -4.99
N PRO A 29 4.99 -4.90 -5.91
CA PRO A 29 6.44 -5.03 -5.74
C PRO A 29 7.13 -3.67 -5.60
N ALA A 30 6.53 -2.60 -6.14
CA ALA A 30 7.02 -1.24 -5.94
C ALA A 30 6.79 -0.77 -4.49
N ILE A 31 5.64 -1.09 -3.89
CA ILE A 31 5.34 -0.79 -2.48
C ILE A 31 6.31 -1.54 -1.57
N GLU A 32 6.58 -2.82 -1.81
CA GLU A 32 7.52 -3.59 -0.99
C GLU A 32 8.96 -3.05 -1.10
N ALA A 33 9.40 -2.70 -2.31
CA ALA A 33 10.70 -2.07 -2.51
C ALA A 33 10.81 -0.70 -1.80
N ALA A 34 9.77 0.13 -1.89
CA ALA A 34 9.75 1.41 -1.21
C ALA A 34 9.66 1.29 0.31
N ARG A 35 8.96 0.26 0.80
CA ARG A 35 8.90 -0.06 2.23
C ARG A 35 10.28 -0.45 2.76
N ALA A 36 11.02 -1.28 2.03
CA ALA A 36 12.41 -1.60 2.38
C ALA A 36 13.28 -0.34 2.44
N ARG A 37 13.19 0.51 1.41
CA ARG A 37 13.94 1.77 1.35
C ARG A 37 13.59 2.71 2.51
N LEU A 38 12.32 2.80 2.89
CA LEU A 38 11.86 3.62 4.01
C LEU A 38 12.38 3.08 5.35
N ALA A 39 12.37 1.77 5.53
CA ALA A 39 12.91 1.12 6.73
C ALA A 39 14.41 1.40 6.89
N GLU A 40 15.18 1.28 5.81
CA GLU A 40 16.60 1.63 5.78
C GLU A 40 16.84 3.11 6.15
N TRP A 41 16.05 4.01 5.57
CA TRP A 41 16.17 5.45 5.84
C TRP A 41 15.81 5.80 7.28
N LEU A 42 14.73 5.25 7.83
CA LEU A 42 14.31 5.45 9.22
C LEU A 42 15.39 4.95 10.20
N THR A 43 15.96 3.78 9.93
CA THR A 43 17.07 3.23 10.70
C THR A 43 18.29 4.15 10.64
N ALA A 44 18.60 4.71 9.46
CA ALA A 44 19.70 5.66 9.31
C ALA A 44 19.47 7.00 10.02
N GLN A 45 18.23 7.40 10.31
CA GLN A 45 17.94 8.59 11.12
C GLN A 45 18.25 8.40 12.61
N SER A 46 18.31 7.15 13.09
CA SER A 46 18.57 6.81 14.50
C SER A 46 19.74 5.83 14.63
N PRO A 47 20.96 6.20 14.20
CA PRO A 47 22.08 5.27 14.12
C PRO A 47 22.58 4.75 15.48
N ASP A 48 22.35 5.51 16.55
CA ASP A 48 22.82 5.20 17.90
C ASP A 48 21.81 4.39 18.73
N ASP A 49 20.56 4.27 18.28
CA ASP A 49 19.48 3.63 19.02
C ASP A 49 18.86 2.48 18.21
N PRO A 50 19.35 1.24 18.39
CA PRO A 50 18.85 0.07 17.65
C PRO A 50 17.39 -0.28 17.98
N GLU A 51 16.85 0.24 19.08
CA GLU A 51 15.42 0.10 19.41
C GLU A 51 14.49 0.90 18.49
N TYR A 52 15.02 1.91 17.78
CA TYR A 52 14.29 2.69 16.78
C TYR A 52 14.65 2.28 15.33
N ALA A 53 15.43 1.21 15.16
CA ALA A 53 15.65 0.62 13.85
C ALA A 53 14.30 0.10 13.31
N ALA A 54 13.95 0.52 12.10
CA ALA A 54 12.74 0.09 11.43
C ALA A 54 13.06 -1.05 10.47
N THR A 55 12.23 -2.08 10.47
CA THR A 55 12.26 -3.15 9.46
C THR A 55 11.10 -3.00 8.47
N PRO A 56 11.19 -3.60 7.27
CA PRO A 56 10.05 -3.63 6.36
C PRO A 56 8.81 -4.28 6.99
N GLU A 57 9.01 -5.24 7.90
CA GLU A 57 7.93 -5.92 8.62
C GLU A 57 7.21 -4.97 9.59
N ASP A 58 7.94 -4.06 10.26
CA ASP A 58 7.34 -3.03 11.13
C ASP A 58 6.48 -2.04 10.33
N LEU A 59 6.86 -1.78 9.09
CA LEU A 59 6.14 -0.92 8.16
C LEU A 59 5.00 -1.64 7.44
N ALA A 60 4.81 -2.94 7.66
CA ALA A 60 3.79 -3.74 6.99
C ALA A 60 2.37 -3.22 7.24
N GLY A 61 2.13 -2.69 8.44
CA GLY A 61 0.85 -2.11 8.86
C GLY A 61 0.62 -0.66 8.43
N TRP A 62 1.58 -0.03 7.73
CA TRP A 62 1.43 1.34 7.26
C TRP A 62 0.61 1.35 5.98
N ASP A 63 -0.27 2.34 5.87
CA ASP A 63 -1.04 2.56 4.65
C ASP A 63 -0.09 3.08 3.56
N ALA A 64 -0.03 2.37 2.45
CA ALA A 64 0.87 2.67 1.34
C ALA A 64 0.05 2.87 0.07
N ARG A 65 0.23 4.01 -0.60
CA ARG A 65 -0.53 4.37 -1.80
C ARG A 65 0.39 4.98 -2.86
N PRO A 66 0.26 4.58 -4.14
CA PRO A 66 0.93 5.27 -5.22
C PRO A 66 0.35 6.67 -5.40
N GLN A 67 1.26 7.64 -5.56
CA GLN A 67 0.95 9.05 -5.76
C GLN A 67 1.93 9.63 -6.78
N ASP A 68 1.48 9.78 -8.03
CA ASP A 68 2.31 10.19 -9.16
C ASP A 68 3.56 9.29 -9.34
N GLU A 69 4.76 9.85 -9.16
CA GLU A 69 6.06 9.14 -9.21
C GLU A 69 6.54 8.71 -7.82
N PHE A 70 5.75 8.99 -6.77
CA PHE A 70 6.07 8.72 -5.37
C PHE A 70 5.19 7.59 -4.84
N LEU A 71 5.70 6.93 -3.80
CA LEU A 71 4.92 6.04 -2.95
C LEU A 71 4.73 6.73 -1.60
N LEU A 72 3.47 6.99 -1.26
CA LEU A 72 3.08 7.66 -0.04
C LEU A 72 2.85 6.62 1.06
N PHE A 73 3.49 6.81 2.20
CA PHE A 73 3.39 5.96 3.38
C PHE A 73 2.83 6.74 4.57
N VAL A 74 1.73 6.24 5.13
CA VAL A 74 1.07 6.80 6.31
C VAL A 74 1.20 5.82 7.48
N PRO A 75 1.96 6.19 8.53
CA PRO A 75 2.02 5.40 9.75
C PRO A 75 0.66 5.32 10.47
N PRO A 76 0.37 4.18 11.13
CA PRO A 76 -0.84 4.02 11.93
C PRO A 76 -0.84 4.95 13.16
N GLY A 77 -2.03 5.34 13.63
CA GLY A 77 -2.18 6.08 14.89
C GLY A 77 -2.11 7.60 14.80
N TYR A 78 -2.44 8.20 13.65
CA TYR A 78 -2.39 9.65 13.42
C TYR A 78 -0.99 10.24 13.61
N ALA A 79 0.04 9.65 13.00
CA ALA A 79 1.32 10.33 13.03
C ALA A 79 1.22 11.64 12.24
N ASN A 80 1.77 12.70 12.82
CA ASN A 80 1.86 14.02 12.21
C ASN A 80 2.82 14.06 11.00
N GLN A 81 3.22 12.91 10.47
CA GLN A 81 4.25 12.76 9.46
C GLN A 81 3.83 11.71 8.45
N ILE A 82 3.85 12.10 7.19
CA ILE A 82 3.63 11.27 6.01
C ILE A 82 4.95 11.25 5.23
N TYR A 83 5.27 10.09 4.67
CA TYR A 83 6.52 9.87 3.95
C TYR A 83 6.25 9.68 2.47
N LEU A 84 6.97 10.42 1.64
CA LEU A 84 6.99 10.28 0.18
C LEU A 84 8.29 9.58 -0.21
N VAL A 85 8.18 8.37 -0.73
CA VAL A 85 9.33 7.57 -1.16
C VAL A 85 9.41 7.61 -2.69
N ALA A 86 10.55 8.05 -3.20
CA ALA A 86 10.90 7.97 -4.61
C ALA A 86 12.30 7.40 -4.80
N ASP A 87 12.64 7.09 -6.05
CA ASP A 87 13.98 6.63 -6.44
C ASP A 87 15.08 7.62 -6.01
N ARG A 88 14.80 8.92 -6.10
CA ARG A 88 15.77 9.99 -5.83
C ARG A 88 15.96 10.28 -4.34
N GLY A 89 15.04 9.86 -3.49
CA GLY A 89 15.07 10.19 -2.06
C GLY A 89 13.75 9.96 -1.34
N ILE A 90 13.76 10.25 -0.05
CA ILE A 90 12.58 10.18 0.82
C ILE A 90 12.35 11.59 1.37
N SER A 91 11.12 12.09 1.22
CA SER A 91 10.68 13.34 1.80
C SER A 91 9.65 13.06 2.89
N VAL A 92 9.70 13.84 3.97
CA VAL A 92 8.73 13.76 5.07
C VAL A 92 7.97 15.07 5.15
N PHE A 93 6.66 15.00 5.36
CA PHE A 93 5.86 16.20 5.54
C PHE A 93 4.74 15.97 6.56
N ALA A 94 4.31 17.06 7.19
CA ALA A 94 3.17 17.07 8.09
C ALA A 94 1.94 17.63 7.36
N PRO A 95 0.82 16.87 7.27
CA PRO A 95 -0.41 17.36 6.61
C PRO A 95 -1.04 18.56 7.32
N SER A 96 -0.64 18.85 8.56
CA SER A 96 -1.03 20.05 9.31
C SER A 96 -0.23 21.30 8.94
N GLN A 97 0.94 21.14 8.30
CA GLN A 97 1.83 22.23 7.94
C GLN A 97 1.84 22.52 6.43
N THR A 98 1.68 21.48 5.60
CA THR A 98 1.70 21.60 4.14
C THR A 98 0.72 20.62 3.50
N THR A 99 0.34 20.89 2.25
CA THR A 99 -0.51 19.98 1.47
C THR A 99 0.35 18.90 0.80
N LEU A 100 -0.30 17.79 0.43
CA LEU A 100 0.36 16.73 -0.32
C LEU A 100 0.93 17.23 -1.66
N GLU A 101 0.20 18.09 -2.36
CA GLU A 101 0.62 18.65 -3.65
C GLU A 101 1.89 19.49 -3.53
N ASP A 102 1.98 20.33 -2.50
CA ASP A 102 3.14 21.18 -2.24
C ASP A 102 4.34 20.34 -1.78
N ALA A 103 4.11 19.31 -0.97
CA ALA A 103 5.13 18.34 -0.59
C ALA A 103 5.70 17.56 -1.79
N ILE A 104 4.85 17.17 -2.75
CA ILE A 104 5.27 16.54 -4.01
C ILE A 104 6.08 17.52 -4.85
N ALA A 105 5.64 18.77 -4.98
CA ALA A 105 6.38 19.80 -5.71
C ALA A 105 7.77 20.05 -5.10
N ALA A 106 7.86 20.13 -3.77
CA ALA A 106 9.11 20.27 -3.05
C ALA A 106 10.02 19.04 -3.21
N ALA A 107 9.46 17.83 -3.20
CA ALA A 107 10.22 16.60 -3.41
C ALA A 107 10.77 16.42 -4.84
N ARG A 108 10.19 17.14 -5.81
CA ARG A 108 10.63 17.15 -7.22
C ARG A 108 11.72 18.20 -7.52
N ALA A 109 11.77 19.27 -6.73
CA ALA A 109 12.64 20.43 -6.94
C ALA A 109 14.12 20.10 -6.63
#